data_AF-A0A6I1DUH6-F1
#
_entry.id   AF-A0A6I1DUH6-F1
#
_cell.length_a   1.000
_cell.length_b   1.000
_cell.length_c   1.000
_cell.angle_alpha   90.00
_cell.angle_beta   90.00
_cell.angle_gamma   90.00
#
_symmetry.space_group_name_H-M   'P 1'
#
loop_
_entity.id
_entity.type
_entity.pdbx_description
1 polymer ?
#
loop_
_entity_poly.entity_id
_entity_poly.type
_entity_poly.pdbx_seq_one_letter_code
_entity_poly.pdbx_strand_id
1 'polypeptide(L)'
;MKNSNKINGLFLLILMVACVKNVNFSEPQTACTTELKANISFADLEELLGDGATQIHQDLVLEGYVISSDRAGNFFGVLYIQDKMENPTQGLQIEMDFRESHLFYSAGSKILVKLKGLYLGKSGETLKLGGTFTSFGNVSVGRLPSLQVREHIFLSCDGGTVQPLQVALPEIENTPLNTLVEFKDVEFVEEELGLSFALAEEETIRTLTDCAENEMALLNSGYADFQAEILPEDNGSITGILVKDGKQLQLIIRDLEDIDFTQERCPEIITEFTSTQIFISELADPDNNSGARFVELYNSASEPLDLNLWTLRRYTNENTEISSSIDLSGLVIDAESTLVISPNAAEFELVYGFAPDLAVSTNSPADSNGDDNLELVDPFGMVIDVFGVIGEDGSGTNHEFEDGRAVRNPDVLEGNPSYTFGEWTIFNDTGESGTTQMPQNAPEDFTPGIRD
;
A
#
# COMPACT_ATOMS: atom_id res chain seq x y z
N MET A 1 -77.84 22.03 -70.52
CA MET A 1 -77.37 21.02 -71.49
C MET A 1 -76.40 20.09 -70.79
N LYS A 2 -76.62 18.78 -70.98
CA LYS A 2 -75.80 17.68 -70.46
C LYS A 2 -74.30 17.91 -70.70
N ASN A 3 -73.48 17.54 -69.72
CA ASN A 3 -72.45 16.54 -69.98
C ASN A 3 -72.04 15.82 -68.70
N SER A 4 -72.29 14.50 -68.75
CA SER A 4 -71.68 13.45 -67.96
C SER A 4 -70.17 13.49 -68.11
N ASN A 5 -69.42 13.12 -67.07
CA ASN A 5 -68.40 12.07 -67.16
C ASN A 5 -67.92 11.65 -65.76
N LYS A 6 -68.19 10.38 -65.45
CA LYS A 6 -67.53 9.61 -64.39
C LYS A 6 -66.08 9.39 -64.82
N ILE A 7 -65.12 9.71 -63.95
CA ILE A 7 -63.76 9.20 -64.04
C ILE A 7 -63.41 8.60 -62.68
N ASN A 8 -63.32 7.27 -62.67
CA ASN A 8 -62.68 6.49 -61.63
C ASN A 8 -61.20 6.90 -61.58
N GLY A 9 -60.81 7.62 -60.53
CA GLY A 9 -59.41 7.92 -60.22
C GLY A 9 -58.91 6.94 -59.15
N LEU A 10 -58.18 5.93 -59.60
CA LEU A 10 -57.39 4.99 -58.80
C LEU A 10 -56.43 5.79 -57.89
N PHE A 11 -56.67 5.78 -56.58
CA PHE A 11 -55.77 6.40 -55.60
C PHE A 11 -54.57 5.46 -55.37
N LEU A 12 -53.56 5.57 -56.25
CA LEU A 12 -52.28 4.89 -56.09
C LEU A 12 -51.47 5.66 -55.05
N LEU A 13 -51.49 5.17 -53.81
CA LEU A 13 -50.66 5.66 -52.71
C LEU A 13 -49.21 5.24 -52.97
N ILE A 14 -48.43 6.10 -53.62
CA ILE A 14 -46.98 5.93 -53.76
C ILE A 14 -46.36 6.27 -52.40
N LEU A 15 -46.16 5.25 -51.57
CA LEU A 15 -45.24 5.28 -50.44
C LEU A 15 -43.82 5.33 -51.00
N MET A 16 -43.27 6.54 -51.17
CA MET A 16 -41.84 6.73 -51.33
C MET A 16 -41.17 6.36 -50.01
N VAL A 17 -40.84 5.07 -49.86
CA VAL A 17 -39.84 4.61 -48.90
C VAL A 17 -38.50 5.12 -49.41
N ALA A 18 -38.13 6.33 -49.00
CA ALA A 18 -36.75 6.79 -49.10
C ALA A 18 -35.91 6.05 -48.04
N CYS A 19 -35.66 4.76 -48.28
CA CYS A 19 -34.54 4.08 -47.65
C CYS A 19 -33.28 4.70 -48.24
N VAL A 20 -32.70 5.69 -47.55
CA VAL A 20 -31.31 6.07 -47.79
C VAL A 20 -30.46 4.88 -47.36
N LYS A 21 -30.09 4.03 -48.33
CA LYS A 21 -29.05 3.01 -48.16
C LYS A 21 -27.69 3.73 -48.11
N ASN A 22 -27.35 4.22 -46.93
CA ASN A 22 -26.01 4.38 -46.36
C ASN A 22 -26.08 5.47 -45.32
N VAL A 23 -26.10 5.04 -44.06
CA VAL A 23 -25.74 5.88 -42.93
C VAL A 23 -24.30 5.54 -42.53
N ASN A 24 -23.41 5.46 -43.52
CA ASN A 24 -21.97 5.54 -43.24
C ASN A 24 -21.70 7.02 -42.98
N PHE A 25 -21.92 7.47 -41.75
CA PHE A 25 -21.22 8.64 -41.27
C PHE A 25 -19.75 8.27 -41.29
N SER A 26 -19.02 8.70 -42.31
CA SER A 26 -17.57 8.76 -42.21
C SER A 26 -17.25 9.59 -40.98
N GLU A 27 -16.44 9.06 -40.06
CA GLU A 27 -15.88 9.83 -38.95
C GLU A 27 -15.38 11.17 -39.50
N PRO A 28 -15.73 12.30 -38.86
CA PRO A 28 -15.24 13.59 -39.31
C PRO A 28 -13.71 13.52 -39.34
N GLN A 29 -13.11 13.66 -40.53
CA GLN A 29 -11.67 13.70 -40.67
C GLN A 29 -11.15 14.93 -39.91
N THR A 30 -10.55 14.70 -38.75
CA THR A 30 -9.92 15.77 -37.98
C THR A 30 -8.73 16.28 -38.79
N ALA A 31 -8.81 17.53 -39.25
CA ALA A 31 -7.75 18.13 -40.04
C ALA A 31 -6.49 18.30 -39.15
N CYS A 32 -5.42 17.58 -39.49
CA CYS A 32 -4.11 17.74 -38.88
C CYS A 32 -3.30 18.83 -39.62
N THR A 33 -2.29 19.38 -38.97
CA THR A 33 -1.39 20.41 -39.55
C THR A 33 0.05 19.93 -39.62
N THR A 34 0.77 20.39 -40.64
CA THR A 34 2.23 20.28 -40.79
C THR A 34 2.92 21.64 -40.79
N GLU A 35 2.14 22.72 -40.63
CA GLU A 35 2.63 24.10 -40.75
C GLU A 35 3.19 24.65 -39.44
N LEU A 36 2.68 24.16 -38.31
CA LEU A 36 3.15 24.55 -36.98
C LEU A 36 4.39 23.76 -36.59
N LYS A 37 5.34 24.43 -35.93
CA LYS A 37 6.56 23.83 -35.41
C LYS A 37 6.71 24.18 -33.95
N ALA A 38 7.02 23.17 -33.13
CA ALA A 38 7.37 23.39 -31.74
C ALA A 38 8.64 24.23 -31.61
N ASN A 39 8.67 25.12 -30.63
CA ASN A 39 9.81 26.00 -30.35
C ASN A 39 10.11 26.14 -28.86
N ILE A 40 9.46 25.36 -28.00
CA ILE A 40 9.71 25.27 -26.57
C ILE A 40 9.56 23.81 -26.11
N SER A 41 10.37 23.39 -25.13
CA SER A 41 10.26 22.09 -24.46
C SER A 41 9.40 22.18 -23.19
N PHE A 42 9.04 21.06 -22.59
CA PHE A 42 8.36 21.05 -21.29
C PHE A 42 9.25 21.67 -20.19
N ALA A 43 10.56 21.37 -20.19
CA ALA A 43 11.52 21.93 -19.25
C ALA A 43 11.58 23.46 -19.36
N ASP A 44 11.75 23.97 -20.58
CA ASP A 44 11.81 25.41 -20.83
C ASP A 44 10.46 26.10 -20.52
N LEU A 45 9.34 25.38 -20.69
CA LEU A 45 8.02 25.89 -20.33
C LEU A 45 7.89 26.07 -18.81
N GLU A 46 8.38 25.10 -18.03
CA GLU A 46 8.39 25.18 -16.58
C GLU A 46 9.22 26.37 -16.06
N GLU A 47 10.30 26.73 -16.75
CA GLU A 47 11.09 27.94 -16.44
C GLU A 47 10.31 29.26 -16.62
N LEU A 48 9.17 29.25 -17.33
CA LEU A 48 8.28 30.41 -17.47
C LEU A 48 7.33 30.59 -16.28
N LEU A 49 7.34 29.68 -15.30
CA LEU A 49 6.54 29.83 -14.08
C LEU A 49 6.92 31.11 -13.33
N GLY A 50 5.90 31.79 -12.82
CA GLY A 50 6.05 32.93 -11.92
C GLY A 50 5.37 32.66 -10.59
N ASP A 51 5.14 33.71 -9.81
CA ASP A 51 4.35 33.63 -8.59
C ASP A 51 2.87 33.39 -8.93
N GLY A 52 2.40 32.17 -8.74
CA GLY A 52 1.02 31.78 -9.07
C GLY A 52 0.81 31.52 -10.57
N ALA A 53 -0.36 31.86 -11.10
CA ALA A 53 -0.68 31.67 -12.51
C ALA A 53 -0.16 32.83 -13.37
N THR A 54 0.72 32.53 -14.32
CA THR A 54 1.39 33.49 -15.21
C THR A 54 0.84 33.39 -16.62
N GLN A 55 0.48 34.54 -17.22
CA GLN A 55 0.09 34.58 -18.63
C GLN A 55 1.32 34.53 -19.54
N ILE A 56 1.31 33.65 -20.54
CA ILE A 56 2.38 33.55 -21.54
C ILE A 56 2.14 34.59 -22.64
N HIS A 57 3.11 35.46 -22.89
CA HIS A 57 2.99 36.54 -23.90
C HIS A 57 3.75 36.24 -25.20
N GLN A 58 4.71 35.31 -25.13
CA GLN A 58 5.56 34.90 -26.24
C GLN A 58 4.79 34.01 -27.22
N ASP A 59 5.13 34.09 -28.50
CA ASP A 59 4.56 33.24 -29.55
C ASP A 59 5.27 31.88 -29.54
N LEU A 60 4.89 31.05 -28.57
CA LEU A 60 5.48 29.74 -28.32
C LEU A 60 4.50 28.63 -28.70
N VAL A 61 5.05 27.52 -29.15
CA VAL A 61 4.32 26.31 -29.54
C VAL A 61 4.98 25.12 -28.86
N LEU A 62 4.22 24.44 -28.01
CA LEU A 62 4.63 23.20 -27.34
C LEU A 62 4.18 22.00 -28.17
N GLU A 63 5.03 20.98 -28.33
CA GLU A 63 4.65 19.67 -28.84
C GLU A 63 4.48 18.71 -27.66
N GLY A 64 3.42 17.90 -27.66
CA GLY A 64 3.25 16.80 -26.70
C GLY A 64 2.30 15.73 -27.22
N TYR A 65 2.22 14.62 -26.48
CA TYR A 65 1.43 13.44 -26.84
C TYR A 65 0.26 13.26 -25.88
N VAL A 66 -0.94 13.12 -26.41
CA VAL A 66 -2.16 12.94 -25.61
C VAL A 66 -2.17 11.56 -24.97
N ILE A 67 -2.41 11.52 -23.67
CA ILE A 67 -2.44 10.27 -22.89
C ILE A 67 -3.73 10.03 -22.14
N SER A 68 -4.60 11.04 -22.00
CA SER A 68 -5.95 10.89 -21.43
C SER A 68 -7.01 10.70 -22.50
N SER A 69 -8.20 10.28 -22.07
CA SER A 69 -9.39 10.17 -22.92
C SER A 69 -10.64 10.39 -22.07
N ASP A 70 -11.53 11.29 -22.48
CA ASP A 70 -12.84 11.47 -21.82
C ASP A 70 -13.91 10.49 -22.33
N ARG A 71 -13.54 9.54 -23.21
CA ARG A 71 -14.47 8.60 -23.86
C ARG A 71 -15.31 7.81 -22.86
N ALA A 72 -14.68 7.24 -21.83
CA ALA A 72 -15.37 6.42 -20.84
C ALA A 72 -15.77 7.21 -19.60
N GLY A 73 -15.67 8.55 -19.62
CA GLY A 73 -16.15 9.40 -18.52
C GLY A 73 -15.25 9.47 -17.27
N ASN A 74 -14.10 8.78 -17.23
CA ASN A 74 -13.18 8.86 -16.10
C ASN A 74 -12.42 10.19 -16.04
N PHE A 75 -12.20 10.83 -17.19
CA PHE A 75 -11.62 12.17 -17.32
C PHE A 75 -12.70 13.19 -17.71
N PHE A 76 -12.72 14.36 -17.06
CA PHE A 76 -13.68 15.42 -17.37
C PHE A 76 -13.06 16.82 -17.38
N GLY A 77 -13.15 17.51 -18.51
CA GLY A 77 -12.71 18.90 -18.65
C GLY A 77 -11.19 19.08 -18.53
N VAL A 78 -10.44 18.04 -18.85
CA VAL A 78 -8.98 17.98 -18.72
C VAL A 78 -8.38 17.16 -19.86
N LEU A 79 -7.20 17.57 -20.33
CA LEU A 79 -6.36 16.81 -21.25
C LEU A 79 -4.97 16.65 -20.64
N TYR A 80 -4.50 15.42 -20.49
CA TYR A 80 -3.13 15.14 -20.07
C TYR A 80 -2.26 14.85 -21.29
N ILE A 81 -1.09 15.48 -21.31
CA ILE A 81 -0.08 15.25 -22.34
C ILE A 81 1.30 15.00 -21.73
N GLN A 82 2.14 14.25 -22.42
CA GLN A 82 3.54 14.01 -22.05
C GLN A 82 4.53 14.44 -23.14
N ASP A 83 5.78 14.65 -22.75
CA ASP A 83 6.82 15.21 -23.62
C ASP A 83 7.35 14.23 -24.69
N LYS A 84 7.30 12.92 -24.44
CA LYS A 84 7.82 11.87 -25.33
C LYS A 84 6.85 10.70 -25.46
N MET A 85 6.92 9.96 -26.57
CA MET A 85 6.12 8.73 -26.77
C MET A 85 6.60 7.56 -25.90
N GLU A 86 7.89 7.51 -25.61
CA GLU A 86 8.54 6.45 -24.84
C GLU A 86 9.45 7.11 -23.80
N ASN A 87 9.50 6.56 -22.58
CA ASN A 87 10.27 7.10 -21.46
C ASN A 87 10.03 8.61 -21.24
N PRO A 88 8.77 9.03 -21.02
CA PRO A 88 8.45 10.43 -20.76
C PRO A 88 9.20 10.92 -19.52
N THR A 89 9.63 12.17 -19.58
CA THR A 89 10.31 12.80 -18.44
C THR A 89 9.47 13.88 -17.78
N GLN A 90 8.44 14.38 -18.46
CA GLN A 90 7.54 15.42 -17.96
C GLN A 90 6.14 15.26 -18.53
N GLY A 91 5.15 15.62 -17.73
CA GLY A 91 3.75 15.67 -18.13
C GLY A 91 3.09 17.01 -17.81
N LEU A 92 2.02 17.33 -18.52
CA LEU A 92 1.28 18.59 -18.40
C LEU A 92 -0.22 18.32 -18.39
N GLN A 93 -0.90 18.96 -17.45
CA GLN A 93 -2.36 18.96 -17.38
C GLN A 93 -2.91 20.23 -18.07
N ILE A 94 -3.77 20.06 -19.06
CA ILE A 94 -4.46 21.17 -19.75
C ILE A 94 -5.91 21.22 -19.27
N GLU A 95 -6.27 22.29 -18.58
CA GLU A 95 -7.63 22.55 -18.09
C GLU A 95 -8.49 23.13 -19.21
N MET A 96 -9.62 22.48 -19.55
CA MET A 96 -10.46 22.89 -20.67
C MET A 96 -11.95 22.67 -20.45
N ASP A 97 -12.78 23.60 -20.93
CA ASP A 97 -14.23 23.40 -21.02
C ASP A 97 -14.54 22.93 -22.45
N PHE A 98 -14.11 21.71 -22.75
CA PHE A 98 -14.28 21.05 -24.05
C PHE A 98 -14.66 19.59 -23.81
N ARG A 99 -15.83 19.20 -24.32
CA ARG A 99 -16.40 17.85 -24.15
C ARG A 99 -16.13 17.01 -25.39
N GLU A 100 -16.17 15.70 -25.21
CA GLU A 100 -15.92 14.72 -26.28
C GLU A 100 -14.55 14.96 -26.93
N SER A 101 -13.57 15.34 -26.10
CA SER A 101 -12.21 15.66 -26.52
C SER A 101 -11.54 14.49 -27.23
N HIS A 102 -11.88 13.25 -26.87
CA HIS A 102 -11.40 12.04 -27.53
C HIS A 102 -11.73 11.98 -29.04
N LEU A 103 -12.77 12.70 -29.53
CA LEU A 103 -13.11 12.76 -30.95
C LEU A 103 -12.14 13.65 -31.75
N PHE A 104 -11.47 14.58 -31.07
CA PHE A 104 -10.58 15.58 -31.70
C PHE A 104 -9.12 15.34 -31.34
N TYR A 105 -8.86 14.79 -30.15
CA TYR A 105 -7.54 14.58 -29.56
C TYR A 105 -7.54 13.18 -28.93
N SER A 106 -7.53 12.13 -29.75
CA SER A 106 -7.52 10.76 -29.23
C SER A 106 -6.20 10.47 -28.52
N ALA A 107 -6.21 9.58 -27.53
CA ALA A 107 -5.00 9.08 -26.90
C ALA A 107 -4.00 8.57 -27.97
N GLY A 108 -2.71 8.85 -27.74
CA GLY A 108 -1.62 8.61 -28.70
C GLY A 108 -1.39 9.74 -29.71
N SER A 109 -2.36 10.65 -29.90
CA SER A 109 -2.21 11.74 -30.85
C SER A 109 -1.10 12.70 -30.44
N LYS A 110 -0.29 13.11 -31.41
CA LYS A 110 0.61 14.26 -31.26
C LYS A 110 -0.16 15.55 -31.44
N ILE A 111 -0.03 16.48 -30.49
CA ILE A 111 -0.62 17.82 -30.57
C ILE A 111 0.44 18.91 -30.52
N LEU A 112 0.09 20.05 -31.10
CA LEU A 112 0.84 21.31 -31.05
C LEU A 112 -0.03 22.35 -30.34
N VAL A 113 0.45 22.88 -29.22
CA VAL A 113 -0.26 23.83 -28.37
C VAL A 113 0.36 25.21 -28.49
N LYS A 114 -0.37 26.17 -29.06
CA LYS A 114 0.02 27.59 -29.04
C LYS A 114 -0.16 28.13 -27.63
N LEU A 115 0.88 28.71 -27.05
CA LEU A 115 0.88 29.09 -25.64
C LEU A 115 0.52 30.57 -25.41
N LYS A 116 0.67 31.43 -26.42
CA LYS A 116 0.44 32.87 -26.30
C LYS A 116 -0.99 33.18 -25.86
N GLY A 117 -1.14 33.77 -24.68
CA GLY A 117 -2.43 34.16 -24.10
C GLY A 117 -2.98 33.17 -23.09
N LEU A 118 -2.44 31.94 -23.03
CA LEU A 118 -2.76 30.95 -22.01
C LEU A 118 -2.08 31.29 -20.68
N TYR A 119 -2.60 30.71 -19.61
CA TYR A 119 -2.04 30.80 -18.27
C TYR A 119 -1.36 29.49 -17.89
N LEU A 120 -0.12 29.59 -17.41
CA LEU A 120 0.67 28.51 -16.86
C LEU A 120 0.75 28.68 -15.34
N GLY A 121 0.68 27.58 -14.60
CA GLY A 121 0.87 27.61 -13.15
C GLY A 121 1.04 26.21 -12.59
N LYS A 122 1.23 26.13 -11.28
CA LYS A 122 1.25 24.86 -10.53
C LYS A 122 0.12 24.82 -9.50
N SER A 123 -0.44 23.63 -9.32
CA SER A 123 -1.31 23.28 -8.19
C SER A 123 -0.67 22.12 -7.46
N GLY A 124 -0.07 22.37 -6.29
CA GLY A 124 0.88 21.42 -5.70
C GLY A 124 2.10 21.24 -6.62
N GLU A 125 2.41 20.00 -6.97
CA GLU A 125 3.49 19.65 -7.91
C GLU A 125 3.02 19.59 -9.37
N THR A 126 1.70 19.60 -9.62
CA THR A 126 1.10 19.44 -10.94
C THR A 126 1.23 20.71 -11.77
N LEU A 127 1.97 20.63 -12.88
CA LEU A 127 2.05 21.68 -13.89
C LEU A 127 0.73 21.76 -14.69
N LYS A 128 0.14 22.95 -14.75
CA LYS A 128 -1.17 23.20 -15.39
C LYS A 128 -1.10 24.31 -16.43
N LEU A 129 -1.82 24.12 -17.53
CA LEU A 129 -2.02 25.09 -18.59
C LEU A 129 -3.52 25.28 -18.86
N GLY A 130 -3.96 26.50 -19.11
CA GLY A 130 -5.37 26.74 -19.43
C GLY A 130 -5.72 28.22 -19.59
N GLY A 131 -6.99 28.53 -19.31
CA GLY A 131 -7.47 29.90 -19.16
C GLY A 131 -7.13 30.47 -17.77
N THR A 132 -7.78 31.58 -17.41
CA THR A 132 -7.66 32.18 -16.08
C THR A 132 -8.88 31.86 -15.22
N PHE A 133 -8.65 31.58 -13.94
CA PHE A 133 -9.68 31.55 -12.92
C PHE A 133 -9.27 32.50 -11.78
N THR A 134 -10.20 33.29 -11.28
CA THR A 134 -9.93 34.24 -10.18
C THR A 134 -10.89 33.99 -9.04
N SER A 135 -10.35 33.73 -7.85
CA SER A 135 -11.12 33.52 -6.63
C SER A 135 -10.53 34.34 -5.49
N PHE A 136 -11.36 35.18 -4.85
CA PHE A 136 -10.94 36.08 -3.76
C PHE A 136 -9.69 36.92 -4.05
N GLY A 137 -9.47 37.28 -5.32
CA GLY A 137 -8.32 38.08 -5.77
C GLY A 137 -7.07 37.27 -6.12
N ASN A 138 -7.05 35.97 -5.86
CA ASN A 138 -5.99 35.06 -6.30
C ASN A 138 -6.29 34.54 -7.70
N VAL A 139 -5.29 34.63 -8.59
CA VAL A 139 -5.38 34.11 -9.96
C VAL A 139 -4.77 32.71 -10.01
N SER A 140 -5.54 31.75 -10.52
CA SER A 140 -5.09 30.38 -10.79
C SER A 140 -5.33 30.02 -12.25
N VAL A 141 -4.77 28.90 -12.68
CA VAL A 141 -5.12 28.30 -13.97
C VAL A 141 -6.57 27.84 -13.91
N GLY A 142 -7.35 28.20 -14.93
CA GLY A 142 -8.75 27.84 -15.09
C GLY A 142 -9.00 27.10 -16.40
N ARG A 143 -10.24 26.65 -16.61
CA ARG A 143 -10.63 25.95 -17.83
C ARG A 143 -10.59 26.88 -19.05
N LEU A 144 -9.89 26.46 -20.08
CA LEU A 144 -9.86 27.10 -21.39
C LEU A 144 -11.21 26.88 -22.10
N PRO A 145 -11.96 27.93 -22.51
CA PRO A 145 -13.23 27.76 -23.19
C PRO A 145 -13.10 27.00 -24.53
N SER A 146 -14.11 26.20 -24.90
CA SER A 146 -14.15 25.39 -26.14
C SER A 146 -13.68 26.08 -27.42
N LEU A 147 -14.00 27.38 -27.59
CA LEU A 147 -13.56 28.13 -28.77
C LEU A 147 -12.04 28.36 -28.77
N GLN A 148 -11.48 28.72 -27.61
CA GLN A 148 -10.05 28.93 -27.46
C GLN A 148 -9.28 27.62 -27.54
N VAL A 149 -9.84 26.50 -27.06
CA VAL A 149 -9.22 25.18 -27.25
C VAL A 149 -8.89 24.92 -28.72
N ARG A 150 -9.83 25.18 -29.63
CA ARG A 150 -9.62 25.00 -31.08
C ARG A 150 -8.68 26.03 -31.73
N GLU A 151 -8.48 27.18 -31.10
CA GLU A 151 -7.53 28.20 -31.55
C GLU A 151 -6.10 27.92 -31.07
N HIS A 152 -5.95 27.10 -30.03
CA HIS A 152 -4.70 26.83 -29.36
C HIS A 152 -4.16 25.41 -29.59
N ILE A 153 -5.02 24.40 -29.70
CA ILE A 153 -4.61 22.99 -29.78
C ILE A 153 -4.88 22.43 -31.18
N PHE A 154 -3.81 22.02 -31.84
CA PHE A 154 -3.83 21.49 -33.20
C PHE A 154 -3.26 20.07 -33.23
N LEU A 155 -3.91 19.16 -33.95
CA LEU A 155 -3.34 17.84 -34.25
C LEU A 155 -2.15 17.98 -35.20
N SER A 156 -1.05 17.30 -34.90
CA SER A 156 0.02 17.10 -35.88
C SER A 156 -0.30 15.90 -36.77
N CYS A 157 0.08 15.95 -38.05
CA CYS A 157 -0.09 14.80 -38.95
C CYS A 157 0.90 13.67 -38.68
N ASP A 158 1.95 13.94 -37.90
CA ASP A 158 2.94 12.96 -37.50
C ASP A 158 2.54 12.38 -36.14
N GLY A 159 2.07 11.13 -36.12
CA GLY A 159 1.64 10.42 -34.93
C GLY A 159 2.43 9.14 -34.69
N GLY A 160 2.21 8.54 -33.52
CA GLY A 160 2.78 7.25 -33.14
C GLY A 160 1.99 6.64 -31.97
N THR A 161 2.41 5.46 -31.55
CA THR A 161 1.85 4.80 -30.37
C THR A 161 2.63 5.23 -29.15
N VAL A 162 1.95 5.81 -28.16
CA VAL A 162 2.56 6.11 -26.85
C VAL A 162 2.71 4.81 -26.07
N GLN A 163 3.89 4.59 -25.49
CA GLN A 163 4.17 3.47 -24.59
C GLN A 163 4.21 3.97 -23.14
N PRO A 164 3.56 3.27 -22.20
CA PRO A 164 3.65 3.61 -20.79
C PRO A 164 5.07 3.41 -20.26
N LEU A 165 5.46 4.22 -19.29
CA LEU A 165 6.66 4.00 -18.49
C LEU A 165 6.41 2.85 -17.52
N GLN A 166 7.20 1.77 -17.59
CA GLN A 166 7.12 0.70 -16.60
C GLN A 166 7.72 1.17 -15.28
N VAL A 167 6.95 1.01 -14.20
CA VAL A 167 7.29 1.48 -12.86
C VAL A 167 7.05 0.35 -11.86
N ALA A 168 8.01 0.10 -10.98
CA ALA A 168 7.81 -0.74 -9.81
C ALA A 168 7.12 0.08 -8.72
N LEU A 169 6.16 -0.50 -8.01
CA LEU A 169 5.36 0.23 -7.02
C LEU A 169 6.20 0.96 -5.94
N PRO A 170 7.30 0.39 -5.42
CA PRO A 170 8.20 1.09 -4.49
C PRO A 170 8.89 2.34 -5.06
N GLU A 171 8.95 2.49 -6.39
CA GLU A 171 9.59 3.61 -7.08
C GLU A 171 8.60 4.72 -7.48
N ILE A 172 7.31 4.58 -7.14
CA ILE A 172 6.24 5.49 -7.57
C ILE A 172 6.50 6.96 -7.17
N GLU A 173 7.11 7.20 -6.01
CA GLU A 173 7.45 8.55 -5.52
C GLU A 173 8.48 9.28 -6.37
N ASN A 174 9.32 8.54 -7.11
CA ASN A 174 10.34 9.12 -7.99
C ASN A 174 9.86 9.22 -9.46
N THR A 175 8.60 8.87 -9.73
CA THR A 175 8.06 8.78 -11.08
C THR A 175 7.50 10.12 -11.55
N PRO A 176 7.73 10.54 -12.82
CA PRO A 176 7.20 11.79 -13.34
C PRO A 176 5.67 11.87 -13.31
N LEU A 177 5.13 12.92 -12.69
CA LEU A 177 3.68 13.18 -12.67
C LEU A 177 3.12 13.52 -14.06
N ASN A 178 1.83 13.32 -14.22
CA ASN A 178 1.06 13.55 -15.45
C ASN A 178 1.60 12.75 -16.65
N THR A 179 2.20 11.59 -16.40
CA THR A 179 2.70 10.69 -17.43
C THR A 179 1.94 9.37 -17.42
N LEU A 180 1.94 8.68 -18.56
CA LEU A 180 1.37 7.35 -18.69
C LEU A 180 2.35 6.32 -18.13
N VAL A 181 1.91 5.55 -17.15
CA VAL A 181 2.72 4.54 -16.44
C VAL A 181 2.03 3.18 -16.48
N GLU A 182 2.80 2.10 -16.40
CA GLU A 182 2.33 0.72 -16.30
C GLU A 182 2.94 0.09 -15.05
N PHE A 183 2.08 -0.47 -14.20
CA PHE A 183 2.46 -1.31 -13.08
C PHE A 183 2.11 -2.76 -13.41
N LYS A 184 2.99 -3.68 -13.00
CA LYS A 184 2.82 -5.13 -13.17
C LYS A 184 2.76 -5.78 -11.80
N ASP A 185 2.23 -6.99 -11.79
CA ASP A 185 2.14 -7.84 -10.61
C ASP A 185 1.31 -7.16 -9.50
N VAL A 186 0.23 -6.47 -9.90
CA VAL A 186 -0.68 -5.76 -9.00
C VAL A 186 -2.11 -6.30 -9.07
N GLU A 187 -2.83 -6.16 -7.97
CA GLU A 187 -4.22 -6.60 -7.78
C GLU A 187 -4.97 -5.64 -6.86
N PHE A 188 -6.31 -5.69 -6.82
CA PHE A 188 -7.09 -4.97 -5.80
C PHE A 188 -6.94 -5.66 -4.44
N VAL A 189 -6.86 -4.88 -3.36
CA VAL A 189 -6.81 -5.42 -1.98
C VAL A 189 -8.03 -6.30 -1.69
N GLU A 190 -7.84 -7.34 -0.89
CA GLU A 190 -8.85 -8.39 -0.68
C GLU A 190 -10.16 -7.83 -0.11
N GLU A 191 -10.08 -6.85 0.79
CA GLU A 191 -11.24 -6.25 1.45
C GLU A 191 -12.13 -5.44 0.50
N GLU A 192 -11.62 -5.05 -0.67
CA GLU A 192 -12.37 -4.32 -1.69
C GLU A 192 -12.98 -5.23 -2.77
N LEU A 193 -12.70 -6.54 -2.74
CA LEU A 193 -13.27 -7.46 -3.71
C LEU A 193 -14.81 -7.50 -3.63
N GLY A 194 -15.44 -7.57 -4.81
CA GLY A 194 -16.89 -7.48 -4.94
C GLY A 194 -17.46 -6.07 -4.89
N LEU A 195 -16.64 -5.04 -4.65
CA LEU A 195 -17.04 -3.64 -4.81
C LEU A 195 -17.00 -3.22 -6.29
N SER A 196 -17.63 -2.08 -6.61
CA SER A 196 -17.57 -1.47 -7.94
C SER A 196 -16.41 -0.50 -8.08
N PHE A 197 -15.98 -0.19 -9.31
CA PHE A 197 -14.90 0.77 -9.60
C PHE A 197 -15.11 2.15 -8.94
N ALA A 198 -16.34 2.65 -8.93
CA ALA A 198 -16.70 3.85 -8.19
C ALA A 198 -18.12 3.76 -7.62
N LEU A 199 -18.48 4.67 -6.72
CA LEU A 199 -19.86 4.96 -6.34
C LEU A 199 -20.47 5.94 -7.34
N ALA A 200 -21.75 5.78 -7.66
CA ALA A 200 -22.41 6.62 -8.66
C ALA A 200 -22.39 8.10 -8.25
N GLU A 201 -22.02 8.98 -9.19
CA GLU A 201 -21.90 10.44 -9.00
C GLU A 201 -20.82 10.91 -8.00
N GLU A 202 -20.03 9.99 -7.45
CA GLU A 202 -18.99 10.27 -6.46
C GLU A 202 -17.59 9.91 -6.98
N GLU A 203 -16.62 10.75 -6.68
CA GLU A 203 -15.21 10.38 -6.86
C GLU A 203 -14.86 9.30 -5.83
N THR A 204 -14.30 8.19 -6.29
CA THR A 204 -14.01 7.01 -5.47
C THR A 204 -12.57 6.59 -5.65
N ILE A 205 -11.88 6.35 -4.55
CA ILE A 205 -10.54 5.78 -4.54
C ILE A 205 -10.67 4.29 -4.24
N ARG A 206 -9.96 3.47 -5.01
CA ARG A 206 -9.70 2.05 -4.77
C ARG A 206 -8.24 1.83 -4.47
N THR A 207 -7.93 0.74 -3.78
CA THR A 207 -6.56 0.40 -3.40
C THR A 207 -6.08 -0.80 -4.20
N LEU A 208 -4.96 -0.61 -4.87
CA LEU A 208 -4.20 -1.67 -5.51
C LEU A 208 -3.00 -2.01 -4.62
N THR A 209 -2.60 -3.27 -4.64
CA THR A 209 -1.40 -3.75 -3.95
C THR A 209 -0.54 -4.61 -4.88
N ASP A 210 0.78 -4.62 -4.65
CA ASP A 210 1.69 -5.56 -5.29
C ASP A 210 1.94 -6.80 -4.41
N CYS A 211 2.64 -7.80 -4.94
CA CYS A 211 2.94 -9.02 -4.17
C CYS A 211 3.91 -8.82 -2.99
N ALA A 212 4.37 -7.59 -2.74
CA ALA A 212 5.17 -7.21 -1.59
C ALA A 212 4.40 -6.27 -0.64
N GLU A 213 3.07 -6.24 -0.74
CA GLU A 213 2.14 -5.45 0.09
C GLU A 213 2.35 -3.93 0.01
N ASN A 214 3.01 -3.42 -1.03
CA ASN A 214 3.03 -1.98 -1.28
C ASN A 214 1.68 -1.57 -1.88
N GLU A 215 1.18 -0.38 -1.51
CA GLU A 215 -0.14 0.08 -1.95
C GLU A 215 -0.08 1.31 -2.87
N MET A 216 -1.06 1.42 -3.75
CA MET A 216 -1.34 2.64 -4.52
C MET A 216 -2.84 2.91 -4.65
N ALA A 217 -3.19 4.19 -4.72
CA ALA A 217 -4.56 4.62 -4.94
C ALA A 217 -4.90 4.64 -6.45
N LEU A 218 -6.06 4.07 -6.80
CA LEU A 218 -6.70 4.19 -8.10
C LEU A 218 -7.91 5.11 -7.98
N LEU A 219 -7.85 6.28 -8.62
CA LEU A 219 -8.93 7.26 -8.60
C LEU A 219 -9.89 7.01 -9.77
N ASN A 220 -11.18 6.86 -9.44
CA ASN A 220 -12.25 6.64 -10.40
C ASN A 220 -13.39 7.67 -10.24
N SER A 221 -13.96 8.06 -11.37
CA SER A 221 -15.12 8.94 -11.47
C SER A 221 -16.41 8.15 -11.32
N GLY A 222 -17.31 8.62 -10.47
CA GLY A 222 -18.68 8.11 -10.37
C GLY A 222 -19.55 8.35 -11.61
N TYR A 223 -19.01 9.02 -12.63
CA TYR A 223 -19.65 9.24 -13.94
C TYR A 223 -19.01 8.40 -15.06
N ALA A 224 -18.03 7.55 -14.74
CA ALA A 224 -17.42 6.68 -15.74
C ALA A 224 -18.41 5.61 -16.22
N ASP A 225 -18.33 5.21 -17.49
CA ASP A 225 -19.21 4.18 -18.07
C ASP A 225 -19.02 2.82 -17.40
N PHE A 226 -17.83 2.56 -16.84
CA PHE A 226 -17.49 1.35 -16.10
C PHE A 226 -17.68 1.47 -14.58
N GLN A 227 -18.24 2.59 -14.08
CA GLN A 227 -18.35 2.89 -12.64
C GLN A 227 -18.98 1.74 -11.82
N ALA A 228 -20.00 1.08 -12.38
CA ALA A 228 -20.75 0.03 -11.72
C ALA A 228 -20.19 -1.38 -11.94
N GLU A 229 -19.16 -1.53 -12.78
CA GLU A 229 -18.49 -2.81 -12.99
C GLU A 229 -17.76 -3.24 -11.71
N ILE A 230 -17.73 -4.55 -11.46
CA ILE A 230 -17.09 -5.12 -10.28
C ILE A 230 -15.58 -5.15 -10.48
N LEU A 231 -14.84 -4.88 -9.41
CA LEU A 231 -13.38 -4.96 -9.42
C LEU A 231 -12.93 -6.39 -9.79
N PRO A 232 -11.99 -6.55 -10.73
CA PRO A 232 -11.41 -7.85 -11.04
C PRO A 232 -10.68 -8.43 -9.82
N GLU A 233 -10.84 -9.73 -9.61
CA GLU A 233 -10.24 -10.45 -8.47
C GLU A 233 -8.79 -10.85 -8.73
N ASP A 234 -8.43 -11.08 -9.99
CA ASP A 234 -7.13 -11.59 -10.41
C ASP A 234 -6.01 -10.52 -10.36
N ASN A 235 -4.77 -10.98 -10.47
CA ASN A 235 -3.60 -10.12 -10.60
C ASN A 235 -3.29 -9.81 -12.06
N GLY A 236 -2.57 -8.72 -12.31
CA GLY A 236 -1.85 -8.56 -13.56
C GLY A 236 -1.24 -7.19 -13.72
N SER A 237 -1.55 -6.51 -14.82
CA SER A 237 -1.00 -5.19 -15.12
C SER A 237 -2.08 -4.13 -15.26
N ILE A 238 -1.76 -2.92 -14.82
CA ILE A 238 -2.60 -1.73 -14.98
C ILE A 238 -1.80 -0.59 -15.58
N THR A 239 -2.37 0.06 -16.58
CA THR A 239 -1.83 1.26 -17.21
C THR A 239 -2.67 2.47 -16.83
N GLY A 240 -2.06 3.60 -16.51
CA GLY A 240 -2.84 4.80 -16.20
C GLY A 240 -1.99 6.06 -16.13
N ILE A 241 -2.64 7.18 -15.84
CA ILE A 241 -1.97 8.47 -15.68
C ILE A 241 -1.66 8.67 -14.22
N LEU A 242 -0.38 8.80 -13.88
CA LEU A 242 0.05 9.08 -12.52
C LEU A 242 -0.19 10.57 -12.20
N VAL A 243 -0.98 10.84 -11.17
CA VAL A 243 -1.27 12.19 -10.68
C VAL A 243 -0.97 12.27 -9.18
N LYS A 244 -0.92 13.49 -8.66
CA LYS A 244 -0.73 13.74 -7.22
C LYS A 244 -1.74 14.76 -6.75
N ASP A 245 -2.53 14.40 -5.73
CA ASP A 245 -3.39 15.33 -5.00
C ASP A 245 -2.88 15.51 -3.57
N GLY A 246 -2.47 16.74 -3.24
CA GLY A 246 -1.78 17.03 -1.99
C GLY A 246 -0.51 16.18 -1.81
N LYS A 247 -0.59 15.16 -0.94
CA LYS A 247 0.50 14.22 -0.66
C LYS A 247 0.26 12.82 -1.24
N GLN A 248 -0.93 12.52 -1.75
CA GLN A 248 -1.29 11.19 -2.21
C GLN A 248 -1.05 11.07 -3.72
N LEU A 249 -0.23 10.10 -4.11
CA LEU A 249 -0.12 9.66 -5.51
C LEU A 249 -1.31 8.79 -5.86
N GLN A 250 -1.85 9.00 -7.06
CA GLN A 250 -3.03 8.31 -7.54
C GLN A 250 -2.85 7.97 -9.02
N LEU A 251 -3.36 6.81 -9.42
CA LEU A 251 -3.47 6.41 -10.81
C LEU A 251 -4.89 6.70 -11.32
N ILE A 252 -5.01 7.17 -12.55
CA ILE A 252 -6.32 7.30 -13.23
C ILE A 252 -6.25 6.51 -14.54
N ILE A 253 -7.09 5.47 -14.67
CA ILE A 253 -7.25 4.71 -15.93
C ILE A 253 -8.13 5.48 -16.92
N ARG A 254 -7.96 5.24 -18.22
CA ARG A 254 -8.85 5.80 -19.25
C ARG A 254 -10.16 5.04 -19.34
N ASP A 255 -10.06 3.73 -19.34
CA ASP A 255 -11.16 2.77 -19.45
C ASP A 255 -10.67 1.39 -18.98
N LEU A 256 -11.50 0.35 -19.12
CA LEU A 256 -11.13 -1.00 -18.68
C LEU A 256 -10.11 -1.69 -19.59
N GLU A 257 -9.79 -1.16 -20.78
CA GLU A 257 -8.71 -1.73 -21.62
C GLU A 257 -7.32 -1.46 -21.02
N ASP A 258 -7.23 -0.54 -20.06
CA ASP A 258 -6.03 -0.25 -19.30
C ASP A 258 -5.75 -1.29 -18.18
N ILE A 259 -6.62 -2.27 -17.97
CA ILE A 259 -6.49 -3.33 -16.95
C ILE A 259 -6.41 -4.70 -17.63
N ASP A 260 -5.33 -5.43 -17.39
CA ASP A 260 -5.15 -6.83 -17.80
C ASP A 260 -4.84 -7.68 -16.56
N PHE A 261 -5.89 -8.04 -15.82
CA PHE A 261 -5.82 -8.87 -14.63
C PHE A 261 -6.26 -10.29 -15.00
N THR A 262 -5.28 -11.11 -15.41
CA THR A 262 -5.48 -12.47 -15.92
C THR A 262 -4.57 -13.50 -15.27
N GLN A 263 -3.77 -13.07 -14.28
CA GLN A 263 -2.79 -13.88 -13.56
C GLN A 263 -3.36 -14.30 -12.20
N GLU A 264 -2.85 -15.41 -11.65
CA GLU A 264 -3.20 -15.83 -10.29
C GLU A 264 -2.81 -14.73 -9.30
N ARG A 265 -3.64 -14.52 -8.27
CA ARG A 265 -3.35 -13.57 -7.20
C ARG A 265 -2.00 -13.82 -6.54
N CYS A 266 -1.43 -12.76 -5.98
CA CYS A 266 -0.26 -12.85 -5.13
C CYS A 266 -0.53 -13.85 -3.99
N PRO A 267 0.43 -14.74 -3.67
CA PRO A 267 0.28 -15.64 -2.54
C PRO A 267 0.25 -14.82 -1.25
N GLU A 268 -0.65 -15.16 -0.33
CA GLU A 268 -0.66 -14.58 1.01
C GLU A 268 0.70 -14.75 1.67
N ILE A 269 1.25 -13.65 2.21
CA ILE A 269 2.48 -13.70 3.00
C ILE A 269 2.08 -14.15 4.41
N ILE A 270 2.05 -15.47 4.63
CA ILE A 270 1.78 -16.03 5.96
C ILE A 270 3.00 -15.76 6.84
N THR A 271 2.81 -14.90 7.84
CA THR A 271 3.83 -14.58 8.87
C THR A 271 3.45 -15.13 10.25
N GLU A 272 2.21 -15.59 10.42
CA GLU A 272 1.71 -16.13 11.69
C GLU A 272 1.87 -17.66 11.73
N PHE A 273 2.81 -18.12 12.55
CA PHE A 273 3.08 -19.55 12.72
C PHE A 273 2.91 -19.98 14.18
N THR A 274 2.43 -21.22 14.39
CA THR A 274 2.35 -21.86 15.71
C THR A 274 3.32 -23.02 15.79
N SER A 275 3.85 -23.30 16.97
CA SER A 275 4.76 -24.41 17.22
C SER A 275 4.81 -24.76 18.70
N THR A 276 4.66 -26.04 19.06
CA THR A 276 4.93 -26.48 20.44
C THR A 276 6.43 -26.58 20.73
N GLN A 277 7.31 -26.35 19.76
CA GLN A 277 8.77 -26.45 19.93
C GLN A 277 9.43 -25.14 20.35
N ILE A 278 8.65 -24.06 20.54
CA ILE A 278 9.11 -22.83 21.19
C ILE A 278 8.63 -22.83 22.63
N PHE A 279 9.55 -22.73 23.59
CA PHE A 279 9.21 -22.77 25.01
C PHE A 279 10.24 -22.05 25.87
N ILE A 280 9.88 -21.78 27.13
CA ILE A 280 10.76 -21.13 28.11
C ILE A 280 11.81 -22.15 28.56
N SER A 281 13.09 -21.82 28.34
CA SER A 281 14.24 -22.69 28.67
C SER A 281 14.98 -22.26 29.93
N GLU A 282 15.03 -20.96 30.23
CA GLU A 282 15.67 -20.45 31.43
C GLU A 282 15.00 -19.17 31.95
N LEU A 283 14.86 -19.08 33.28
CA LEU A 283 14.43 -17.90 34.02
C LEU A 283 15.50 -17.54 35.05
N ALA A 284 15.89 -16.28 35.12
CA ALA A 284 16.98 -15.83 35.95
C ALA A 284 16.61 -14.68 36.88
N ASP A 285 16.88 -14.84 38.18
CA ASP A 285 16.84 -13.80 39.19
C ASP A 285 18.08 -13.86 40.09
N PRO A 286 19.24 -13.32 39.65
CA PRO A 286 20.51 -13.52 40.36
C PRO A 286 20.57 -12.85 41.76
N ASP A 287 21.02 -13.60 42.78
CA ASP A 287 21.22 -13.14 44.18
C ASP A 287 22.09 -11.89 44.28
N ASN A 288 23.16 -11.83 43.48
CA ASN A 288 24.09 -10.71 43.49
C ASN A 288 23.69 -9.54 42.58
N ASN A 289 22.72 -9.71 41.67
CA ASN A 289 22.38 -8.70 40.68
C ASN A 289 21.01 -8.90 40.02
N SER A 290 19.94 -8.43 40.68
CA SER A 290 18.60 -8.31 40.09
C SER A 290 18.54 -7.53 38.76
N GLY A 291 19.53 -6.68 38.46
CA GLY A 291 19.61 -5.99 37.17
C GLY A 291 19.99 -6.90 36.00
N ALA A 292 20.50 -8.10 36.27
CA ALA A 292 20.93 -9.08 35.28
C ALA A 292 19.86 -10.16 34.97
N ARG A 293 18.60 -9.94 35.38
CA ARG A 293 17.47 -10.81 35.05
C ARG A 293 17.33 -11.01 33.55
N PHE A 294 16.84 -12.18 33.18
CA PHE A 294 16.42 -12.50 31.82
C PHE A 294 15.41 -13.65 31.80
N VAL A 295 14.71 -13.72 30.67
CA VAL A 295 13.95 -14.90 30.23
C VAL A 295 14.59 -15.41 28.96
N GLU A 296 14.78 -16.71 28.85
CA GLU A 296 15.23 -17.37 27.63
C GLU A 296 14.11 -18.23 27.05
N LEU A 297 13.89 -18.06 25.75
CA LEU A 297 13.10 -18.97 24.94
C LEU A 297 14.03 -19.87 24.14
N TYR A 298 13.62 -21.10 23.88
CA TYR A 298 14.34 -22.06 23.05
C TYR A 298 13.46 -22.60 21.95
N ASN A 299 14.04 -22.74 20.76
CA ASN A 299 13.46 -23.45 19.64
C ASN A 299 14.13 -24.82 19.49
N SER A 300 13.40 -25.90 19.79
CA SER A 300 13.90 -27.27 19.61
C SER A 300 13.73 -27.80 18.18
N ALA A 301 13.07 -27.04 17.30
CA ALA A 301 12.84 -27.45 15.92
C ALA A 301 14.11 -27.31 15.07
N SER A 302 14.15 -28.08 13.97
CA SER A 302 15.22 -28.00 12.97
C SER A 302 15.07 -26.84 11.98
N GLU A 303 14.05 -26.00 12.15
CA GLU A 303 13.75 -24.85 11.28
C GLU A 303 13.54 -23.60 12.14
N PRO A 304 13.89 -22.40 11.62
CA PRO A 304 13.59 -21.15 12.29
C PRO A 304 12.09 -20.88 12.35
N LEU A 305 11.66 -20.07 13.33
CA LEU A 305 10.28 -19.62 13.45
C LEU A 305 10.20 -18.10 13.56
N ASP A 306 9.34 -17.48 12.75
CA ASP A 306 8.95 -16.08 12.91
C ASP A 306 7.97 -15.98 14.09
N LEU A 307 8.29 -15.12 15.06
CA LEU A 307 7.51 -14.89 16.27
C LEU A 307 6.49 -13.75 16.10
N ASN A 308 6.14 -13.39 14.87
CA ASN A 308 5.08 -12.42 14.59
C ASN A 308 3.81 -12.75 15.40
N LEU A 309 3.33 -11.78 16.19
CA LEU A 309 2.19 -11.85 17.11
C LEU A 309 2.28 -12.87 18.27
N TRP A 310 3.44 -13.48 18.50
CA TRP A 310 3.67 -14.24 19.74
C TRP A 310 3.77 -13.30 20.93
N THR A 311 3.26 -13.74 22.08
CA THR A 311 3.31 -12.94 23.31
C THR A 311 3.81 -13.74 24.51
N LEU A 312 4.74 -13.17 25.27
CA LEU A 312 5.07 -13.64 26.61
C LEU A 312 4.28 -12.82 27.62
N ARG A 313 3.57 -13.48 28.52
CA ARG A 313 2.68 -12.85 29.51
C ARG A 313 3.15 -13.17 30.91
N ARG A 314 2.93 -12.22 31.81
CA ARG A 314 3.19 -12.38 33.24
C ARG A 314 1.92 -12.14 34.05
N TYR A 315 1.74 -12.96 35.07
CA TYR A 315 0.74 -12.79 36.12
C TYR A 315 1.50 -12.63 37.43
N THR A 316 1.42 -11.43 38.02
CA THR A 316 2.19 -11.12 39.22
C THR A 316 1.57 -11.75 40.45
N ASN A 317 2.37 -12.51 41.20
CA ASN A 317 1.94 -13.27 42.38
C ASN A 317 0.65 -14.09 42.09
N GLU A 318 -0.35 -14.04 42.97
CA GLU A 318 -1.63 -14.76 42.84
C GLU A 318 -2.65 -14.14 41.86
N ASN A 319 -2.22 -13.21 40.99
CA ASN A 319 -3.13 -12.60 40.02
C ASN A 319 -3.64 -13.62 38.99
N THR A 320 -4.93 -13.50 38.62
CA THR A 320 -5.54 -14.30 37.54
C THR A 320 -5.68 -13.54 36.23
N GLU A 321 -5.27 -12.27 36.21
CA GLU A 321 -5.30 -11.38 35.05
C GLU A 321 -3.88 -11.03 34.64
N ILE A 322 -3.68 -10.84 33.33
CA ILE A 322 -2.37 -10.50 32.76
C ILE A 322 -1.89 -9.18 33.38
N SER A 323 -0.76 -9.25 34.07
CA SER A 323 -0.14 -8.11 34.75
C SER A 323 0.75 -7.31 33.80
N SER A 324 1.48 -8.00 32.92
CA SER A 324 2.26 -7.40 31.83
C SER A 324 2.48 -8.39 30.70
N SER A 325 2.86 -7.89 29.52
CA SER A 325 3.11 -8.70 28.32
C SER A 325 4.25 -8.12 27.48
N ILE A 326 4.91 -8.99 26.73
CA ILE A 326 5.90 -8.67 25.68
C ILE A 326 5.33 -9.15 24.36
N ASP A 327 5.33 -8.27 23.37
CA ASP A 327 5.10 -8.61 21.97
C ASP A 327 6.44 -9.03 21.36
N LEU A 328 6.49 -10.22 20.77
CA LEU A 328 7.68 -10.82 20.17
C LEU A 328 7.73 -10.60 18.64
N SER A 329 6.79 -9.81 18.09
CA SER A 329 6.75 -9.52 16.66
C SER A 329 8.04 -8.88 16.13
N GLY A 330 8.46 -9.32 14.94
CA GLY A 330 9.70 -8.88 14.31
C GLY A 330 10.95 -9.64 14.76
N LEU A 331 10.81 -10.63 15.64
CA LEU A 331 11.87 -11.56 16.03
C LEU A 331 11.72 -12.89 15.28
N VAL A 332 12.86 -13.47 14.91
CA VAL A 332 12.96 -14.83 14.39
C VAL A 332 13.85 -15.61 15.32
N ILE A 333 13.37 -16.76 15.83
CA ILE A 333 14.20 -17.68 16.60
C ILE A 333 14.72 -18.77 15.67
N ASP A 334 16.06 -18.84 15.53
CA ASP A 334 16.71 -19.81 14.66
C ASP A 334 16.47 -21.26 15.12
N ALA A 335 16.65 -22.21 14.20
CA ALA A 335 16.59 -23.64 14.51
C ALA A 335 17.59 -24.01 15.61
N GLU A 336 17.15 -24.83 16.58
CA GLU A 336 17.98 -25.32 17.68
C GLU A 336 18.71 -24.20 18.46
N SER A 337 18.14 -22.99 18.49
CA SER A 337 18.73 -21.78 19.09
C SER A 337 17.86 -21.20 20.20
N THR A 338 18.45 -20.31 21.00
CA THR A 338 17.76 -19.56 22.03
C THR A 338 17.50 -18.11 21.63
N LEU A 339 16.59 -17.46 22.34
CA LEU A 339 16.30 -16.02 22.28
C LEU A 339 16.23 -15.49 23.71
N VAL A 340 17.11 -14.55 24.04
CA VAL A 340 17.28 -13.99 25.38
C VAL A 340 16.63 -12.60 25.48
N ILE A 341 15.77 -12.43 26.47
CA ILE A 341 15.00 -11.21 26.72
C ILE A 341 15.40 -10.64 28.08
N SER A 342 15.81 -9.37 28.15
CA SER A 342 16.22 -8.74 29.41
C SER A 342 15.54 -7.38 29.66
N PRO A 343 15.10 -7.09 30.91
CA PRO A 343 14.53 -5.80 31.29
C PRO A 343 15.57 -4.68 31.48
N ASN A 344 16.86 -5.03 31.42
CA ASN A 344 17.97 -4.08 31.53
C ASN A 344 19.15 -4.54 30.66
N ALA A 345 19.04 -4.34 29.35
CA ALA A 345 20.03 -4.77 28.38
C ALA A 345 21.46 -4.27 28.67
N ALA A 346 21.62 -3.07 29.24
CA ALA A 346 22.95 -2.53 29.56
C ALA A 346 23.62 -3.28 30.70
N GLU A 347 22.85 -3.67 31.73
CA GLU A 347 23.37 -4.46 32.85
C GLU A 347 23.58 -5.91 32.43
N PHE A 348 22.65 -6.48 31.66
CA PHE A 348 22.80 -7.80 31.06
C PHE A 348 24.10 -7.92 30.27
N GLU A 349 24.36 -6.99 29.34
CA GLU A 349 25.58 -7.00 28.52
C GLU A 349 26.85 -6.82 29.35
N LEU A 350 26.79 -6.02 30.41
CA LEU A 350 27.90 -5.86 31.36
C LEU A 350 28.23 -7.17 32.08
N VAL A 351 27.22 -7.94 32.46
CA VAL A 351 27.36 -9.18 33.24
C VAL A 351 27.72 -10.38 32.37
N TYR A 352 27.02 -10.59 31.26
CA TYR A 352 27.16 -11.78 30.41
C TYR A 352 28.07 -11.56 29.19
N GLY A 353 28.42 -10.31 28.88
CA GLY A 353 29.40 -9.97 27.85
C GLY A 353 28.86 -9.93 26.42
N PHE A 354 27.53 -10.00 26.23
CA PHE A 354 26.85 -9.83 24.95
C PHE A 354 25.46 -9.20 25.15
N ALA A 355 24.91 -8.57 24.12
CA ALA A 355 23.59 -7.96 24.18
C ALA A 355 22.47 -9.02 24.13
N PRO A 356 21.34 -8.84 24.86
CA PRO A 356 20.19 -9.72 24.71
C PRO A 356 19.55 -9.53 23.32
N ASP A 357 18.84 -10.54 22.84
CA ASP A 357 18.10 -10.47 21.57
C ASP A 357 16.97 -9.44 21.62
N LEU A 358 16.33 -9.30 22.79
CA LEU A 358 15.31 -8.29 23.02
C LEU A 358 15.54 -7.54 24.34
N ALA A 359 15.65 -6.21 24.23
CA ALA A 359 15.66 -5.30 25.36
C ALA A 359 14.24 -4.82 25.68
N VAL A 360 13.78 -5.08 26.90
CA VAL A 360 12.47 -4.63 27.41
C VAL A 360 12.63 -3.73 28.64
N SER A 361 11.53 -3.18 29.14
CA SER A 361 11.56 -2.35 30.35
C SER A 361 11.45 -3.18 31.63
N THR A 362 11.76 -2.56 32.76
CA THR A 362 11.34 -3.06 34.08
C THR A 362 9.81 -3.21 34.15
N ASN A 363 9.33 -4.10 35.02
CA ASN A 363 7.95 -4.61 35.09
C ASN A 363 7.46 -5.42 33.88
N SER A 364 8.32 -5.72 32.91
CA SER A 364 7.99 -6.71 31.87
C SER A 364 7.99 -8.13 32.45
N PRO A 365 7.44 -9.11 31.73
CA PRO A 365 7.64 -10.53 32.00
C PRO A 365 9.09 -10.95 32.30
N ALA A 366 10.08 -10.30 31.67
CA ALA A 366 11.49 -10.61 31.91
C ALA A 366 12.07 -10.04 33.22
N ASP A 367 11.29 -9.24 33.96
CA ASP A 367 11.64 -8.66 35.26
C ASP A 367 10.91 -9.36 36.41
N SER A 368 10.66 -10.66 36.29
CA SER A 368 10.17 -11.48 37.41
C SER A 368 11.23 -11.59 38.49
N ASN A 369 10.82 -11.45 39.75
CA ASN A 369 11.65 -11.64 40.94
C ASN A 369 11.54 -13.07 41.51
N GLY A 370 11.15 -14.04 40.70
CA GLY A 370 11.21 -15.45 41.09
C GLY A 370 9.92 -16.08 41.57
N ASP A 371 8.85 -15.32 41.81
CA ASP A 371 7.56 -15.78 42.36
C ASP A 371 6.36 -15.56 41.42
N ASP A 372 6.59 -14.96 40.24
CA ASP A 372 5.56 -14.70 39.24
C ASP A 372 5.25 -15.92 38.35
N ASN A 373 4.06 -15.89 37.71
CA ASN A 373 3.66 -16.88 36.71
C ASN A 373 3.83 -16.34 35.27
N LEU A 374 4.26 -17.18 34.34
CA LEU A 374 4.54 -16.82 32.95
C LEU A 374 3.79 -17.73 31.96
N GLU A 375 3.29 -17.14 30.87
CA GLU A 375 2.71 -17.88 29.73
C GLU A 375 3.31 -17.41 28.41
N LEU A 376 3.71 -18.35 27.56
CA LEU A 376 4.00 -18.11 26.15
C LEU A 376 2.76 -18.44 25.31
N VAL A 377 2.32 -17.50 24.48
CA VAL A 377 1.08 -17.60 23.69
C VAL A 377 1.35 -17.32 22.22
N ASP A 378 0.82 -18.15 21.35
CA ASP A 378 0.97 -18.04 19.89
C ASP A 378 0.05 -16.96 19.27
N PRO A 379 0.16 -16.69 17.95
CA PRO A 379 -0.64 -15.68 17.24
C PRO A 379 -2.15 -15.96 17.27
N PHE A 380 -2.54 -17.21 17.46
CA PHE A 380 -3.92 -17.67 17.47
C PHE A 380 -4.53 -17.67 18.88
N GLY A 381 -3.77 -17.24 19.88
CA GLY A 381 -4.19 -17.18 21.28
C GLY A 381 -4.08 -18.52 22.02
N MET A 382 -3.38 -19.51 21.46
CA MET A 382 -3.11 -20.76 22.14
C MET A 382 -1.94 -20.59 23.11
N VAL A 383 -2.14 -21.02 24.37
CA VAL A 383 -1.05 -21.12 25.34
C VAL A 383 -0.16 -22.29 24.92
N ILE A 384 1.12 -22.00 24.68
CA ILE A 384 2.13 -22.96 24.23
C ILE A 384 2.93 -23.49 25.41
N ASP A 385 3.31 -22.61 26.33
CA ASP A 385 4.15 -22.97 27.46
C ASP A 385 3.84 -22.14 28.71
N VAL A 386 4.00 -22.74 29.89
CA VAL A 386 3.67 -22.12 31.18
C VAL A 386 4.75 -22.42 32.23
N PHE A 387 5.12 -21.38 32.98
CA PHE A 387 5.85 -21.50 34.24
C PHE A 387 5.02 -20.96 35.40
N GLY A 388 4.83 -21.78 36.43
CA GLY A 388 3.99 -21.46 37.59
C GLY A 388 2.49 -21.76 37.42
N VAL A 389 1.71 -21.50 38.46
CA VAL A 389 0.27 -21.73 38.52
C VAL A 389 -0.48 -20.41 38.61
N ILE A 390 -1.16 -20.02 37.54
CA ILE A 390 -1.96 -18.77 37.52
C ILE A 390 -2.99 -18.78 38.65
N GLY A 391 -2.99 -17.71 39.46
CA GLY A 391 -3.79 -17.61 40.67
C GLY A 391 -3.10 -18.09 41.95
N GLU A 392 -1.82 -18.49 41.87
CA GLU A 392 -0.97 -18.84 43.00
C GLU A 392 0.26 -17.94 43.04
N ASP A 393 0.56 -17.42 44.24
CA ASP A 393 1.81 -16.72 44.53
C ASP A 393 2.94 -17.73 44.66
N GLY A 394 4.03 -17.54 43.92
CA GLY A 394 5.13 -18.50 43.85
C GLY A 394 5.94 -18.61 45.12
N SER A 395 5.91 -17.62 46.01
CA SER A 395 6.72 -17.63 47.23
C SER A 395 6.47 -18.88 48.09
N GLY A 396 7.55 -19.60 48.41
CA GLY A 396 7.53 -20.84 49.18
C GLY A 396 6.94 -22.06 48.46
N THR A 397 6.73 -21.99 47.14
CA THR A 397 6.20 -23.09 46.31
C THR A 397 7.31 -23.80 45.53
N ASN A 398 6.94 -24.77 44.69
CA ASN A 398 7.88 -25.48 43.82
C ASN A 398 8.18 -24.73 42.50
N HIS A 399 7.54 -23.59 42.22
CA HIS A 399 7.88 -22.72 41.09
C HIS A 399 8.62 -21.43 41.49
N GLU A 400 9.09 -21.33 42.73
CA GLU A 400 9.91 -20.22 43.19
C GLU A 400 11.36 -20.32 42.69
N PHE A 401 11.89 -19.26 42.09
CA PHE A 401 13.30 -19.13 41.69
C PHE A 401 13.94 -17.82 42.18
N GLU A 402 13.38 -17.18 43.21
CA GLU A 402 13.92 -15.95 43.82
C GLU A 402 15.39 -16.15 44.23
N ASP A 403 16.23 -15.16 43.93
CA ASP A 403 17.69 -15.18 44.12
C ASP A 403 18.38 -16.39 43.46
N GLY A 404 17.76 -16.98 42.43
CA GLY A 404 18.22 -18.17 41.76
C GLY A 404 17.87 -18.25 40.28
N ARG A 405 17.57 -19.48 39.83
CA ARG A 405 17.29 -19.78 38.42
C ARG A 405 16.33 -20.95 38.27
N ALA A 406 15.52 -20.94 37.23
CA ALA A 406 14.76 -22.10 36.78
C ALA A 406 15.22 -22.49 35.37
N VAL A 407 15.69 -23.72 35.22
CA VAL A 407 16.19 -24.25 33.94
C VAL A 407 15.33 -25.41 33.50
N ARG A 408 14.86 -25.38 32.25
CA ARG A 408 14.11 -26.48 31.67
C ARG A 408 15.04 -27.66 31.43
N ASN A 409 14.62 -28.87 31.81
CA ASN A 409 15.43 -30.06 31.60
C ASN A 409 15.70 -30.31 30.09
N PRO A 410 16.90 -30.80 29.71
CA PRO A 410 17.32 -30.91 28.31
C PRO A 410 16.54 -31.95 27.48
N ASP A 411 15.86 -32.89 28.15
CA ASP A 411 15.00 -33.88 27.51
C ASP A 411 13.60 -33.35 27.17
N VAL A 412 13.26 -32.15 27.64
CA VAL A 412 12.05 -31.44 27.24
C VAL A 412 12.30 -30.73 25.91
N LEU A 413 11.56 -31.14 24.89
CA LEU A 413 11.66 -30.63 23.53
C LEU A 413 10.38 -29.92 23.07
N GLU A 414 9.35 -29.86 23.90
CA GLU A 414 8.09 -29.18 23.58
C GLU A 414 7.61 -28.38 24.80
N GLY A 415 6.99 -27.23 24.53
CA GLY A 415 6.30 -26.42 25.52
C GLY A 415 5.12 -27.16 26.15
N ASN A 416 4.83 -26.79 27.39
CA ASN A 416 3.79 -27.41 28.18
C ASN A 416 2.76 -26.36 28.59
N PRO A 417 1.51 -26.42 28.09
CA PRO A 417 0.47 -25.44 28.42
C PRO A 417 -0.05 -25.57 29.86
N SER A 418 0.58 -26.39 30.70
CA SER A 418 0.27 -26.56 32.11
C SER A 418 1.54 -26.79 32.90
N TYR A 419 1.78 -26.00 33.93
CA TYR A 419 3.01 -26.09 34.70
C TYR A 419 3.22 -27.48 35.31
N THR A 420 4.39 -28.05 35.00
CA THR A 420 4.81 -29.37 35.47
C THR A 420 6.19 -29.25 36.09
N PHE A 421 6.26 -29.21 37.42
CA PHE A 421 7.51 -29.06 38.17
C PHE A 421 8.63 -30.02 37.74
N GLY A 422 8.30 -31.27 37.38
CA GLY A 422 9.28 -32.29 36.97
C GLY A 422 10.03 -31.98 35.66
N GLU A 423 9.62 -30.96 34.92
CA GLU A 423 10.30 -30.47 33.71
C GLU A 423 11.41 -29.46 34.01
N TRP A 424 11.56 -29.06 35.28
CA TRP A 424 12.43 -27.98 35.68
C TRP A 424 13.45 -28.41 36.73
N THR A 425 14.64 -27.81 36.65
CA THR A 425 15.62 -27.78 37.72
C THR A 425 15.64 -26.36 38.27
N ILE A 426 15.26 -26.20 39.54
CA ILE A 426 15.01 -24.89 40.15
C ILE A 426 15.92 -24.68 41.35
N PHE A 427 16.61 -23.54 41.36
CA PHE A 427 17.44 -23.03 42.44
C PHE A 427 16.82 -21.75 43.00
N ASN A 428 16.78 -21.62 44.32
CA ASN A 428 16.20 -20.47 45.03
C ASN A 428 16.79 -20.32 46.43
N ASP A 429 16.31 -19.34 47.20
CA ASP A 429 16.67 -19.16 48.61
C ASP A 429 15.68 -19.82 49.60
N THR A 430 14.38 -19.89 49.29
CA THR A 430 13.32 -20.24 50.24
C THR A 430 12.21 -21.20 49.74
N GLY A 431 12.33 -21.75 48.52
CA GLY A 431 11.29 -22.59 47.89
C GLY A 431 10.95 -23.92 48.56
N GLU A 432 9.86 -24.53 48.09
CA GLU A 432 9.30 -25.76 48.65
C GLU A 432 10.29 -26.95 48.54
N SER A 433 10.05 -27.96 49.38
CA SER A 433 10.66 -29.29 49.25
C SER A 433 10.53 -29.84 47.82
N GLY A 434 11.65 -29.89 47.10
CA GLY A 434 11.71 -30.35 45.72
C GLY A 434 12.65 -29.48 44.89
N THR A 435 12.67 -28.18 45.18
CA THR A 435 13.65 -27.23 44.63
C THR A 435 15.00 -27.38 45.35
N THR A 436 16.02 -26.69 44.85
CA THR A 436 17.33 -26.60 45.47
C THR A 436 17.50 -25.24 46.15
N GLN A 437 17.46 -25.22 47.49
CA GLN A 437 17.71 -24.00 48.28
C GLN A 437 19.20 -23.62 48.28
N MET A 438 19.64 -23.04 47.17
CA MET A 438 20.99 -22.60 46.91
C MET A 438 20.92 -21.39 45.97
N PRO A 439 20.97 -20.15 46.50
CA PRO A 439 20.99 -18.94 45.68
C PRO A 439 22.10 -18.99 44.62
N GLN A 440 21.84 -18.41 43.46
CA GLN A 440 22.73 -18.43 42.30
C GLN A 440 23.25 -17.03 41.99
N ASN A 441 24.53 -16.93 41.65
CA ASN A 441 25.21 -15.67 41.35
C ASN A 441 25.48 -15.53 39.85
N ALA A 442 25.21 -14.35 39.30
CA ALA A 442 25.60 -14.03 37.94
C ALA A 442 27.04 -13.49 37.88
N PRO A 443 27.81 -13.81 36.81
CA PRO A 443 27.38 -14.64 35.68
C PRO A 443 27.58 -16.15 35.87
N GLU A 444 28.28 -16.59 36.92
CA GLU A 444 28.84 -17.95 37.00
C GLU A 444 27.80 -19.07 36.95
N ASP A 445 26.62 -18.83 37.50
CA ASP A 445 25.60 -19.86 37.68
C ASP A 445 24.51 -19.84 36.60
N PHE A 446 24.60 -18.95 35.61
CA PHE A 446 23.60 -18.76 34.55
C PHE A 446 24.22 -18.96 33.16
N THR A 447 23.41 -19.39 32.19
CA THR A 447 23.89 -19.78 30.86
C THR A 447 23.05 -19.19 29.72
N PRO A 448 22.77 -17.87 29.72
CA PRO A 448 21.99 -17.27 28.65
C PRO A 448 22.67 -17.49 27.30
N GLY A 449 21.89 -17.85 26.29
CA GLY A 449 22.38 -18.18 24.96
C GLY A 449 22.76 -19.65 24.78
N ILE A 450 22.65 -20.49 25.81
CA ILE A 450 23.11 -21.88 25.81
C ILE A 450 22.05 -22.78 26.43
N ARG A 451 21.56 -23.73 25.63
CA ARG A 451 20.70 -24.81 26.12
C ARG A 451 21.52 -25.85 26.89
N ASP A 452 21.41 -25.84 28.22
CA ASP A 452 22.06 -26.77 29.15
C ASP A 452 21.34 -28.13 29.32
#